data_AF-A0A126T5M4-F1
#
_entry.id   AF-A0A126T5M4-F1
#
_cell.length_a   1.000
_cell.length_b   1.000
_cell.length_c   1.000
_cell.angle_alpha   90.00
_cell.angle_beta   90.00
_cell.angle_gamma   90.00
#
_symmetry.space_group_name_H-M   'P 1'
#
loop_
_entity.id
_entity.type
_entity.pdbx_description
1 polymer ?
#
loop_
_entity_poly.entity_id
_entity_poly.type
_entity_poly.pdbx_seq_one_letter_code
_entity_poly.pdbx_strand_id
1 'polypeptide(L)'
;MHARLFAAALLTIGFCNPAWSQSTPSHGGHGGMSGGDDGGCLNAKISRYTPEHLATVKPGSEFSFAVSGSNGPGHIHVSIKQEPVAIQVENKDTFYLVKGKLPDDLKNTVVRISVKAKAKVSKCDADGGWLLKVSE
;
A
#
# COMPACT_ATOMS: atom_id res chain seq x y z
N MET A 1 -46.71 -45.67 45.71
CA MET A 1 -47.02 -47.09 45.42
C MET A 1 -46.24 -47.49 44.17
N HIS A 2 -45.39 -48.52 44.30
CA HIS A 2 -44.90 -49.48 43.30
C HIS A 2 -44.51 -48.94 41.90
N ALA A 3 -43.23 -48.69 41.59
CA ALA A 3 -42.16 -49.66 41.24
C ALA A 3 -42.50 -50.58 40.05
N ARG A 4 -41.71 -50.50 38.96
CA ARG A 4 -41.12 -51.57 38.08
C ARG A 4 -40.15 -50.86 37.10
N LEU A 5 -38.81 -50.99 37.17
CA LEU A 5 -37.91 -52.08 36.75
C LEU A 5 -38.21 -52.70 35.37
N PHE A 6 -37.20 -52.71 34.48
CA PHE A 6 -36.80 -53.67 33.41
C PHE A 6 -36.05 -52.86 32.31
N ALA A 7 -34.72 -52.82 32.29
CA ALA A 7 -33.75 -53.81 31.79
C ALA A 7 -33.58 -53.83 30.25
N ALA A 8 -32.33 -53.51 29.85
CA ALA A 8 -31.55 -54.02 28.72
C ALA A 8 -32.04 -53.81 27.27
N ALA A 9 -31.21 -53.20 26.42
CA ALA A 9 -30.34 -53.95 25.49
C ALA A 9 -29.62 -53.02 24.48
N LEU A 10 -28.33 -53.34 24.30
CA LEU A 10 -27.41 -53.07 23.20
C LEU A 10 -27.98 -52.57 21.87
N LEU A 11 -27.31 -51.59 21.27
CA LEU A 11 -26.82 -51.70 19.87
C LEU A 11 -25.63 -50.76 19.65
N THR A 12 -24.53 -51.40 19.30
CA THR A 12 -23.22 -50.83 18.98
C THR A 12 -23.18 -50.31 17.53
N ILE A 13 -22.14 -49.51 17.27
CA ILE A 13 -21.53 -49.16 15.97
C ILE A 13 -22.17 -47.99 15.21
N GLY A 14 -21.61 -46.80 15.44
CA GLY A 14 -21.64 -45.67 14.51
C GLY A 14 -20.23 -45.11 14.37
N PHE A 15 -19.58 -45.39 13.23
CA PHE A 15 -18.27 -44.87 12.86
C PHE A 15 -18.27 -43.34 12.80
N CYS A 16 -17.46 -42.68 13.63
CA CYS A 16 -17.04 -41.29 13.45
C CYS A 16 -15.51 -41.22 13.44
N ASN A 17 -14.92 -41.31 12.25
CA ASN A 17 -13.66 -40.60 11.95
C ASN A 17 -14.08 -39.26 11.33
N PRO A 18 -13.59 -38.12 11.83
CA PRO A 18 -12.30 -37.63 11.32
C PRO A 18 -11.54 -36.73 12.31
N ALA A 19 -10.31 -37.08 12.67
CA ALA A 19 -9.41 -36.11 13.30
C ALA A 19 -7.95 -36.46 13.04
N TRP A 20 -7.46 -36.09 11.85
CA TRP A 20 -6.12 -35.58 11.65
C TRP A 20 -5.92 -35.14 10.19
N SER A 21 -5.77 -33.84 10.00
CA SER A 21 -4.91 -33.31 8.97
C SER A 21 -4.20 -32.14 9.62
N GLN A 22 -3.06 -32.45 10.24
CA GLN A 22 -2.12 -31.45 10.71
C GLN A 22 -1.31 -31.00 9.49
N SER A 23 -1.74 -29.93 8.85
CA SER A 23 -0.84 -29.19 7.95
C SER A 23 0.07 -28.34 8.83
N THR A 24 1.36 -28.64 8.79
CA THR A 24 2.40 -27.88 9.48
C THR A 24 2.52 -26.47 8.89
N PRO A 25 2.74 -25.43 9.69
CA PRO A 25 3.20 -24.14 9.18
C PRO A 25 4.66 -24.31 8.75
N SER A 26 4.88 -24.52 7.45
CA SER A 26 6.23 -24.46 6.89
C SER A 26 6.63 -23.00 6.72
N HIS A 27 7.56 -22.55 7.57
CA HIS A 27 8.31 -21.31 7.41
C HIS A 27 9.27 -21.43 6.22
N GLY A 28 9.21 -20.50 5.26
CA GLY A 28 10.28 -20.34 4.28
C GLY A 28 9.89 -19.47 3.08
N GLY A 29 10.38 -18.22 3.05
CA GLY A 29 10.42 -17.42 1.82
C GLY A 29 10.14 -15.92 2.02
N HIS A 30 11.19 -15.15 2.32
CA HIS A 30 11.19 -13.70 2.23
C HIS A 30 11.76 -13.29 0.86
N GLY A 31 11.08 -12.40 0.14
CA GLY A 31 11.72 -11.46 -0.80
C GLY A 31 11.29 -11.55 -2.26
N GLY A 32 10.58 -10.51 -2.73
CA GLY A 32 10.91 -9.90 -4.02
C GLY A 32 9.85 -9.89 -5.12
N MET A 33 9.19 -8.74 -5.23
CA MET A 33 8.60 -8.13 -6.43
C MET A 33 7.28 -8.68 -7.01
N SER A 34 6.22 -7.99 -6.60
CA SER A 34 4.95 -7.77 -7.28
C SER A 34 5.06 -7.75 -8.81
N GLY A 35 4.67 -8.85 -9.43
CA GLY A 35 4.30 -8.94 -10.84
C GLY A 35 2.97 -9.69 -10.93
N GLY A 36 1.96 -9.20 -10.20
CA GLY A 36 0.62 -9.79 -10.16
C GLY A 36 -0.25 -9.22 -11.27
N ASP A 37 -0.22 -9.87 -12.44
CA ASP A 37 -1.35 -9.87 -13.37
C ASP A 37 -2.49 -10.66 -12.71
N ASP A 38 -3.22 -10.01 -11.80
CA ASP A 38 -4.40 -10.57 -11.15
C ASP A 38 -5.59 -9.60 -11.30
N GLY A 39 -6.18 -9.63 -12.49
CA GLY A 39 -7.49 -9.04 -12.77
C GLY A 39 -7.54 -7.55 -13.16
N GLY A 40 -7.07 -7.21 -14.36
CA GLY A 40 -7.79 -6.32 -15.29
C GLY A 40 -7.86 -4.81 -15.03
N CYS A 41 -6.98 -4.19 -14.24
CA CYS A 41 -6.90 -2.72 -14.18
C CYS A 41 -5.48 -2.18 -14.33
N LEU A 42 -5.38 -0.97 -14.91
CA LEU A 42 -4.12 -0.24 -15.00
C LEU A 42 -3.75 0.26 -13.60
N ASN A 43 -2.74 -0.36 -13.00
CA ASN A 43 -2.20 0.05 -11.71
C ASN A 43 -1.64 1.47 -11.78
N ALA A 44 -1.94 2.29 -10.77
CA ALA A 44 -1.25 3.54 -10.59
C ALA A 44 0.24 3.27 -10.32
N LYS A 45 1.12 4.12 -10.84
CA LYS A 45 2.57 4.01 -10.64
C LYS A 45 3.15 5.38 -10.41
N ILE A 46 4.01 5.48 -9.40
CA ILE A 46 4.73 6.70 -9.04
C ILE A 46 6.22 6.49 -9.37
N SER A 47 6.84 7.44 -10.07
CA SER A 47 8.22 7.28 -10.57
C SER A 47 8.91 8.62 -10.86
N ARG A 48 10.17 8.58 -11.34
CA ARG A 48 10.94 9.76 -11.81
C ARG A 48 11.06 10.85 -10.75
N TYR A 49 11.42 10.46 -9.54
CA TYR A 49 11.63 11.38 -8.43
C TYR A 49 12.75 12.36 -8.74
N THR A 50 12.49 13.63 -8.53
CA THR A 50 13.48 14.70 -8.59
C THR A 50 13.17 15.67 -7.46
N PRO A 51 14.12 16.00 -6.58
CA PRO A 51 15.44 15.40 -6.43
C PRO A 51 15.39 13.89 -6.14
N GLU A 52 16.51 13.20 -6.33
CA GLU A 52 16.63 11.76 -6.06
C GLU A 52 16.49 11.41 -4.57
N HIS A 53 16.33 10.12 -4.27
CA HIS A 53 16.19 9.65 -2.89
C HIS A 53 17.42 10.02 -2.04
N LEU A 54 17.17 10.63 -0.88
CA LEU A 54 18.16 11.13 0.08
C LEU A 54 19.05 12.27 -0.43
N ALA A 55 18.70 12.90 -1.55
CA ALA A 55 19.36 14.11 -1.99
C ALA A 55 19.26 15.23 -0.94
N THR A 56 20.33 16.03 -0.85
CA THR A 56 20.40 17.19 0.02
C THR A 56 19.88 18.43 -0.71
N VAL A 57 18.91 19.11 -0.12
CA VAL A 57 18.24 20.28 -0.68
C VAL A 57 18.01 21.37 0.37
N LYS A 58 17.76 22.58 -0.11
CA LYS A 58 17.39 23.73 0.74
C LYS A 58 15.87 23.72 1.05
N PRO A 59 15.41 24.38 2.11
CA PRO A 59 13.99 24.68 2.29
C PRO A 59 13.46 25.45 1.06
N GLY A 60 12.16 25.32 0.78
CA GLY A 60 11.56 25.93 -0.42
C GLY A 60 11.94 25.27 -1.75
N SER A 61 12.84 24.28 -1.75
CA SER A 61 13.27 23.62 -2.99
C SER A 61 12.12 22.92 -3.70
N GLU A 62 12.17 22.97 -5.02
CA GLU A 62 11.20 22.29 -5.88
C GLU A 62 11.43 20.77 -5.86
N PHE A 63 10.32 20.05 -5.96
CA PHE A 63 10.32 18.61 -6.23
C PHE A 63 9.37 18.29 -7.38
N SER A 64 9.61 17.18 -8.06
CA SER A 64 8.76 16.64 -9.10
C SER A 64 8.80 15.12 -9.19
N PHE A 65 7.73 14.54 -9.72
CA PHE A 65 7.63 13.12 -9.98
C PHE A 65 6.57 12.85 -11.06
N ALA A 66 6.59 11.65 -11.64
CA ALA A 66 5.61 11.20 -12.62
C ALA A 66 4.61 10.22 -12.00
N VAL A 67 3.33 10.36 -12.36
CA VAL A 67 2.26 9.42 -12.01
C VAL A 67 1.57 8.93 -13.26
N SER A 68 1.52 7.63 -13.47
CA SER A 68 0.71 7.00 -14.53
C SER A 68 -0.42 6.17 -13.89
N GLY A 69 -1.49 5.89 -14.64
CA GLY A 69 -2.58 5.01 -14.18
C GLY A 69 -3.49 5.60 -13.10
N SER A 70 -3.32 6.87 -12.70
CA SER A 70 -4.27 7.52 -11.79
C SER A 70 -5.59 7.86 -12.48
N ASN A 71 -6.65 8.01 -11.71
CA ASN A 71 -7.98 8.42 -12.18
C ASN A 71 -8.07 9.94 -12.48
N GLY A 72 -6.98 10.56 -12.92
CA GLY A 72 -6.92 12.01 -13.16
C GLY A 72 -6.05 12.78 -12.17
N PRO A 73 -5.87 14.09 -12.39
CA PRO A 73 -5.00 14.94 -11.58
C PRO A 73 -5.52 15.15 -10.15
N GLY A 74 -6.84 15.26 -9.95
CA GLY A 74 -7.47 15.43 -8.61
C GLY A 74 -7.39 14.19 -7.71
N HIS A 75 -6.84 13.09 -8.22
CA HIS A 75 -6.68 11.83 -7.50
C HIS A 75 -5.24 11.60 -7.02
N ILE A 76 -4.37 12.60 -7.19
CA ILE A 76 -2.97 12.58 -6.75
C ILE A 76 -2.85 13.49 -5.53
N HIS A 77 -2.48 12.90 -4.40
CA HIS A 77 -2.33 13.62 -3.13
C HIS A 77 -0.88 13.54 -2.69
N VAL A 78 -0.32 14.68 -2.32
CA VAL A 78 1.05 14.79 -1.82
C VAL A 78 1.03 15.39 -0.43
N SER A 79 1.81 14.80 0.46
CA SER A 79 1.99 15.28 1.82
C SER A 79 3.45 15.22 2.22
N ILE A 80 3.86 16.16 3.07
CA ILE A 80 5.20 16.21 3.66
C ILE A 80 5.00 16.29 5.17
N LYS A 81 5.62 15.37 5.93
CA LYS A 81 5.37 15.23 7.38
C LYS A 81 3.87 15.11 7.72
N GLN A 82 3.10 14.40 6.89
CA GLN A 82 1.64 14.22 7.01
C GLN A 82 0.79 15.47 6.71
N GLU A 83 1.41 16.62 6.45
CA GLU A 83 0.71 17.83 6.05
C GLU A 83 0.52 17.86 4.52
N PRO A 84 -0.69 18.09 4.00
CA PRO A 84 -0.93 18.26 2.56
C PRO A 84 -0.16 19.46 2.02
N VAL A 85 0.39 19.33 0.81
CA VAL A 85 1.09 20.44 0.15
C VAL A 85 0.48 20.77 -1.20
N ALA A 86 0.56 22.05 -1.58
CA ALA A 86 0.13 22.49 -2.89
C ALA A 86 1.01 21.88 -3.98
N ILE A 87 0.36 21.37 -5.04
CA ILE A 87 1.02 20.77 -6.19
C ILE A 87 0.43 21.32 -7.48
N GLN A 88 1.26 21.32 -8.52
CA GLN A 88 0.86 21.56 -9.89
C GLN A 88 0.92 20.22 -10.63
N VAL A 89 -0.12 19.90 -11.38
CA VAL A 89 -0.22 18.65 -12.12
C VAL A 89 -0.38 18.98 -13.60
N GLU A 90 0.59 18.56 -14.40
CA GLU A 90 0.60 18.73 -15.85
C GLU A 90 0.32 17.39 -16.53
N ASN A 91 -0.65 17.35 -17.44
CA ASN A 91 -0.95 16.16 -18.22
C ASN A 91 0.06 16.02 -19.38
N LYS A 92 0.80 14.91 -19.44
CA LYS A 92 1.76 14.55 -20.50
C LYS A 92 1.25 13.37 -21.34
N ASP A 93 -0.07 13.25 -21.48
CA ASP A 93 -0.84 12.22 -22.19
C ASP A 93 -0.76 10.82 -21.56
N THR A 94 0.45 10.31 -21.38
CA THR A 94 0.72 8.95 -20.86
C THR A 94 0.96 8.92 -19.34
N PHE A 95 1.28 10.09 -18.76
CA PHE A 95 1.47 10.27 -17.32
C PHE A 95 1.18 11.72 -16.94
N TYR A 96 1.00 11.95 -15.64
CA TYR A 96 0.96 13.26 -15.03
C TYR A 96 2.34 13.63 -14.50
N LEU A 97 2.87 14.77 -14.91
CA LEU A 97 4.04 15.37 -14.27
C LEU A 97 3.56 16.23 -13.11
N VAL A 98 3.94 15.84 -11.90
CA VAL A 98 3.58 16.55 -10.68
C VAL A 98 4.77 17.35 -10.21
N LYS A 99 4.54 18.61 -9.83
CA LYS A 99 5.54 19.51 -9.27
C LYS A 99 5.03 20.13 -7.98
N GLY A 100 5.92 20.39 -7.03
CA GLY A 100 5.60 21.07 -5.79
C GLY A 100 6.85 21.68 -5.16
N LYS A 101 6.68 22.29 -3.98
CA LYS A 101 7.77 22.86 -3.20
C LYS A 101 7.76 22.33 -1.78
N LEU A 102 8.95 22.13 -1.23
CA LEU A 102 9.12 21.89 0.20
C LEU A 102 8.69 23.14 0.99
N PRO A 103 8.01 23.01 2.13
CA PRO A 103 7.79 24.12 3.05
C PRO A 103 9.11 24.77 3.50
N ASP A 104 9.12 26.10 3.64
CA ASP A 104 10.31 26.88 4.02
C ASP A 104 10.72 26.69 5.50
N ASP A 105 9.81 26.21 6.33
CA ASP A 105 10.03 25.91 7.76
C ASP A 105 10.83 24.62 8.01
N LEU A 106 11.13 23.84 6.97
CA LEU A 106 11.92 22.62 7.09
C LEU A 106 13.41 22.93 7.15
N LYS A 107 14.06 22.69 8.29
CA LYS A 107 15.50 22.97 8.49
C LYS A 107 16.21 21.78 9.14
N ASN A 108 17.42 21.46 8.67
CA ASN A 108 18.31 20.44 9.23
C ASN A 108 17.61 19.11 9.59
N THR A 109 16.79 18.60 8.67
CA THR A 109 15.90 17.47 8.93
C THR A 109 15.75 16.59 7.70
N VAL A 110 15.40 15.32 7.90
CA VAL A 110 15.05 14.40 6.81
C VAL A 110 13.53 14.35 6.70
N VAL A 111 13.00 14.62 5.52
CA VAL A 111 11.55 14.63 5.28
C VAL A 111 11.17 13.58 4.26
N ARG A 112 9.97 13.01 4.44
CA ARG A 112 9.36 12.12 3.46
C ARG A 112 8.32 12.88 2.65
N ILE A 113 8.51 12.95 1.34
CA ILE A 113 7.44 13.30 0.40
C ILE A 113 6.62 12.04 0.20
N SER A 114 5.40 12.01 0.73
CA SER A 114 4.48 10.88 0.60
C SER A 114 3.45 11.17 -0.47
N VAL A 115 3.23 10.21 -1.36
CA VAL A 115 2.35 10.35 -2.53
C VAL A 115 1.29 9.25 -2.49
N LYS A 116 0.03 9.63 -2.68
CA LYS A 116 -1.10 8.71 -2.87
C LYS A 116 -1.75 8.99 -4.21
N ALA A 117 -1.77 8.00 -5.10
CA ALA A 117 -2.42 8.09 -6.40
C ALA A 117 -3.58 7.10 -6.45
N LYS A 118 -4.80 7.62 -6.57
CA LYS A 118 -6.00 6.79 -6.72
C LYS A 118 -6.21 6.40 -8.18
N ALA A 119 -6.38 5.11 -8.44
CA ALA A 119 -6.72 4.60 -9.76
C ALA A 119 -8.24 4.56 -9.95
N LYS A 120 -8.69 4.19 -11.16
CA LYS A 120 -10.13 4.01 -11.46
C LYS A 120 -10.76 2.91 -10.60
N VAL A 121 -9.98 1.88 -10.29
CA VAL A 121 -10.37 0.78 -9.44
C VAL A 121 -9.47 0.85 -8.21
N SER A 122 -10.06 0.91 -7.02
CA SER A 122 -9.32 1.13 -5.76
C SER A 122 -8.24 0.09 -5.48
N LYS A 123 -8.42 -1.17 -5.94
CA LYS A 123 -7.39 -2.22 -5.83
C LYS A 123 -6.11 -1.93 -6.63
N CYS A 124 -6.17 -0.98 -7.55
CA CYS A 124 -5.08 -0.52 -8.41
C CYS A 124 -4.47 0.81 -7.92
N ASP A 125 -4.84 1.29 -6.73
CA ASP A 125 -4.24 2.47 -6.10
C ASP A 125 -2.73 2.29 -5.85
N ALA A 126 -2.00 3.39 -5.79
CA ALA A 126 -0.59 3.40 -5.43
C ALA A 126 -0.28 4.36 -4.28
N ASP A 127 0.44 3.84 -3.30
CA ASP A 127 1.04 4.61 -2.21
C ASP A 127 2.56 4.54 -2.37
N GLY A 128 3.22 5.69 -2.29
CA GLY A 128 4.65 5.81 -2.52
C GLY A 128 5.26 7.04 -1.87
N GLY A 129 6.49 7.35 -2.26
CA GLY A 129 7.22 8.48 -1.71
C GLY A 129 8.70 8.21 -1.58
N TRP A 130 9.45 9.26 -1.27
CA TRP A 130 10.89 9.20 -1.07
C TRP A 130 11.33 10.20 0.01
N LEU A 131 12.55 10.02 0.50
CA LEU A 131 13.15 10.87 1.52
C LEU A 131 14.03 11.92 0.86
N LEU A 132 14.08 13.12 1.44
CA LEU A 132 15.03 14.17 1.12
C LEU A 132 15.68 14.67 2.41
N LYS A 133 16.95 15.05 2.32
CA LYS A 133 17.66 15.72 3.41
C LYS A 133 17.53 17.21 3.20
N VAL A 134 16.91 17.92 4.13
CA VAL A 134 16.79 19.37 4.09
C VAL A 134 17.87 19.97 4.95
N SER A 135 18.79 20.70 4.32
CA SER A 135 19.90 21.41 4.98
C SER A 135 19.89 22.87 4.54
N GLU A 136 20.11 23.76 5.51
CA GLU A 136 20.41 25.17 5.26
C GLU A 136 21.84 25.50 5.67
#